data_AF-A0A939BDJ9-F1
#
_entry.id   AF-A0A939BDJ9-F1
#
_cell.length_a   1.000
_cell.length_b   1.000
_cell.length_c   1.000
_cell.angle_alpha   90.00
_cell.angle_beta   90.00
_cell.angle_gamma   90.00
#
_symmetry.space_group_name_H-M   'P 1'
#
loop_
_entity.id
_entity.type
_entity.pdbx_description
1 polymer ?
#
loop_
_entity_poly.entity_id
_entity_poly.type
_entity_poly.pdbx_seq_one_letter_code
_entity_poly.pdbx_strand_id
1 'polypeptide(L)'
;SYGIKPEEIIYERALFINIGKKVLINLKKIADIQKLIPETDLSTFYGFLCKNSGKGLIILYADNGIGKCLLSLEIGLSSYGFKLSRRNVKGILAANKGKTFKKLITRNYQMQRLFTRGGDGNVNFDKRCLLMGCGSIGSYVSKAIIDIGITDDITLLDKDLLEVENLARHLCGSNYLCLPTSKSEALKFELLKHYPAMKCKSIDENAWEFFLNRCTELNSFDLILICVGNTLIEKKVIQLLKEKQVKKECIILWVEPYLVAGHALVFRGEIDPSTEKHIFDINGRFNNNVLIKSNKYLKSEAGCQSAYAPYAGFEAQKFVLDFLDVYYRKIYMKKEKHNYEFTWIGKMKWARQQKFEIKAQWRSKEDRYM
;
A
#
# COMPACT_ATOMS: atom_id res chain seq x y z
N SER A 1 3.71 -1.00 12.42
CA SER A 1 2.89 -0.95 13.65
C SER A 1 2.81 0.51 14.09
N TYR A 2 1.72 0.94 14.73
CA TYR A 2 1.42 2.32 15.12
C TYR A 2 2.43 3.03 16.06
N GLY A 3 3.65 2.52 16.24
CA GLY A 3 4.53 2.97 17.32
C GLY A 3 3.98 2.67 18.72
N ILE A 4 2.83 1.99 18.82
CA ILE A 4 2.31 1.45 20.09
C ILE A 4 3.34 0.43 20.55
N LYS A 5 4.11 0.81 21.57
CA LYS A 5 5.00 -0.13 22.25
C LYS A 5 4.14 -1.28 22.77
N PRO A 6 4.59 -2.54 22.71
CA PRO A 6 3.86 -3.67 23.30
C PRO A 6 3.42 -3.42 24.76
N GLU A 7 4.16 -2.57 25.47
CA GLU A 7 3.90 -2.08 26.83
C GLU A 7 2.62 -1.22 26.98
N GLU A 8 2.07 -0.69 25.88
CA GLU A 8 0.81 0.08 25.84
C GLU A 8 -0.41 -0.78 25.50
N ILE A 9 -0.25 -2.12 25.37
CA ILE A 9 -1.38 -3.03 25.17
C ILE A 9 -2.19 -3.11 26.49
N ILE A 10 -3.30 -2.35 26.54
CA ILE A 10 -4.15 -2.24 27.73
C ILE A 10 -4.94 -3.54 28.00
N TYR A 11 -5.16 -4.38 26.98
CA TYR A 11 -6.02 -5.57 27.04
C TYR A 11 -5.28 -6.82 26.55
N GLU A 12 -5.11 -7.80 27.44
CA GLU A 12 -4.46 -9.08 27.12
C GLU A 12 -5.31 -9.97 26.20
N ARG A 13 -6.63 -9.75 26.18
CA ARG A 13 -7.57 -10.52 25.37
C ARG A 13 -8.69 -9.64 24.84
N ALA A 14 -9.01 -9.83 23.56
CA ALA A 14 -10.17 -9.24 22.93
C ALA A 14 -11.06 -10.34 22.31
N LEU A 15 -12.38 -10.13 22.34
CA LEU A 15 -13.37 -10.96 21.69
C LEU A 15 -14.23 -10.10 20.77
N PHE A 16 -14.24 -10.41 19.48
CA PHE A 16 -15.17 -9.82 18.53
C PHE A 16 -16.38 -10.73 18.35
N ILE A 17 -17.59 -10.17 18.40
CA ILE A 17 -18.84 -10.90 18.17
C ILE A 17 -19.73 -10.08 17.23
N ASN A 18 -20.22 -10.73 16.17
CA ASN A 18 -21.29 -10.18 15.34
C ASN A 18 -22.64 -10.64 15.88
N ILE A 19 -23.42 -9.73 16.45
CA ILE A 19 -24.72 -10.06 17.04
C ILE A 19 -25.74 -10.45 15.95
N GLY A 20 -25.58 -9.95 14.72
CA GLY A 20 -26.47 -10.26 13.59
C GLY A 20 -27.92 -9.79 13.74
N LYS A 21 -28.27 -9.14 14.85
CA LYS A 21 -29.63 -8.67 15.19
C LYS A 21 -29.60 -7.22 15.67
N LYS A 22 -30.77 -6.58 15.68
CA LYS A 22 -30.93 -5.24 16.26
C LYS A 22 -30.77 -5.29 17.77
N VAL A 23 -29.92 -4.43 18.31
CA VAL A 23 -29.71 -4.25 19.76
C VAL A 23 -30.28 -2.90 20.16
N LEU A 24 -31.48 -2.94 20.73
CA LEU A 24 -32.18 -1.75 21.24
C LEU A 24 -32.14 -1.66 22.78
N ILE A 25 -31.46 -2.62 23.43
CA ILE A 25 -31.39 -2.71 24.89
C ILE A 25 -30.09 -2.10 25.43
N ASN A 26 -30.17 -1.49 26.60
CA ASN A 26 -28.99 -0.94 27.26
C ASN A 26 -28.16 -2.06 27.90
N LEU A 27 -26.99 -2.35 27.32
CA LEU A 27 -26.04 -3.31 27.87
C LEU A 27 -25.35 -2.75 29.11
N LYS A 28 -25.62 -3.36 30.25
CA LYS A 28 -25.01 -2.99 31.53
C LYS A 28 -24.17 -4.11 32.13
N LYS A 29 -24.63 -5.36 32.03
CA LYS A 29 -24.08 -6.52 32.74
C LYS A 29 -23.80 -7.68 31.78
N ILE A 30 -22.94 -8.60 32.19
CA ILE A 30 -22.54 -9.79 31.40
C ILE A 30 -23.74 -10.63 30.95
N ALA A 31 -24.74 -10.76 31.82
CA ALA A 31 -25.98 -11.49 31.50
C ALA A 31 -26.75 -10.88 30.31
N ASP A 32 -26.62 -9.56 30.07
CA ASP A 32 -27.27 -8.89 28.95
C ASP A 32 -26.61 -9.29 27.63
N ILE A 33 -25.28 -9.42 27.62
CA ILE A 33 -24.52 -9.86 26.44
C ILE A 33 -24.86 -11.32 26.10
N GLN A 34 -24.85 -12.22 27.08
CA GLN A 34 -25.10 -13.65 26.86
C GLN A 34 -26.41 -13.90 26.10
N LYS A 35 -27.46 -13.12 26.39
CA LYS A 35 -28.77 -13.22 25.73
C LYS A 35 -28.77 -12.76 24.27
N LEU A 36 -27.79 -11.94 23.89
CA LEU A 36 -27.70 -11.37 22.54
C LEU A 36 -26.75 -12.13 21.62
N ILE A 37 -25.77 -12.85 22.18
CA ILE A 37 -24.80 -13.59 21.40
C ILE A 37 -25.50 -14.74 20.65
N PRO A 38 -25.23 -14.92 19.34
CA PRO A 38 -25.70 -16.09 18.59
C PRO A 38 -25.28 -17.40 19.26
N GLU A 39 -26.12 -18.43 19.24
CA GLU A 39 -25.81 -19.71 19.89
C GLU A 39 -24.48 -20.33 19.43
N THR A 40 -24.14 -20.14 18.14
CA THR A 40 -22.89 -20.58 17.52
C THR A 40 -21.65 -19.97 18.19
N ASP A 41 -21.77 -18.74 18.71
CA ASP A 41 -20.67 -17.96 19.25
C ASP A 41 -20.57 -18.07 20.79
N LEU A 42 -21.56 -18.69 21.45
CA LEU A 42 -21.56 -18.86 22.91
C LEU A 42 -20.34 -19.64 23.40
N SER A 43 -19.91 -20.67 22.66
CA SER A 43 -18.74 -21.47 23.02
C SER A 43 -17.44 -20.66 23.02
N THR A 44 -17.31 -19.72 22.07
CA THR A 44 -16.20 -18.78 21.94
C THR A 44 -16.25 -17.73 23.04
N PHE A 45 -17.44 -17.18 23.32
CA PHE A 45 -17.65 -16.25 24.43
C PHE A 45 -17.29 -16.85 25.78
N TYR A 46 -17.77 -18.06 26.07
CA TYR A 46 -17.40 -18.75 27.31
C TYR A 46 -15.91 -19.10 27.35
N GLY A 47 -15.33 -19.48 26.21
CA GLY A 47 -13.89 -19.69 26.09
C GLY A 47 -13.08 -18.43 26.43
N PHE A 48 -13.54 -17.27 25.97
CA PHE A 48 -12.95 -15.97 26.30
C PHE A 48 -13.06 -15.67 27.80
N LEU A 49 -14.26 -15.81 28.39
CA LEU A 49 -14.45 -15.57 29.83
C LEU A 49 -13.57 -16.48 30.69
N CYS A 50 -13.44 -17.76 30.33
CA CYS A 50 -12.62 -18.70 31.10
C CYS A 50 -11.13 -18.38 31.04
N LYS A 51 -10.65 -17.97 29.86
CA LYS A 51 -9.22 -17.74 29.65
C LYS A 51 -8.79 -16.32 30.08
N ASN A 52 -9.73 -15.39 30.23
CA ASN A 52 -9.47 -14.03 30.66
C ASN A 52 -9.49 -13.92 32.19
N SER A 53 -8.33 -13.69 32.82
CA SER A 53 -8.18 -13.50 34.27
C SER A 53 -7.99 -12.03 34.67
N GLY A 54 -8.09 -11.09 33.72
CA GLY A 54 -7.84 -9.67 33.93
C GLY A 54 -8.80 -8.76 33.14
N LYS A 55 -8.28 -7.64 32.61
CA LYS A 55 -9.04 -6.72 31.76
C LYS A 55 -9.19 -7.32 30.36
N GLY A 56 -10.41 -7.73 30.04
CA GLY A 56 -10.79 -8.19 28.70
C GLY A 56 -11.55 -7.10 27.94
N LEU A 57 -11.48 -7.18 26.61
CA LEU A 57 -12.25 -6.33 25.71
C LEU A 57 -13.26 -7.18 24.92
N ILE A 58 -14.53 -6.80 24.93
CA ILE A 58 -15.55 -7.37 24.05
C ILE A 58 -15.95 -6.30 23.04
N ILE A 59 -15.82 -6.61 21.75
CA ILE A 59 -16.22 -5.76 20.64
C ILE A 59 -17.46 -6.38 20.01
N LEU A 60 -18.59 -5.70 20.14
CA LEU A 60 -19.86 -6.12 19.58
C LEU A 60 -20.11 -5.37 18.27
N TYR A 61 -20.40 -6.10 17.21
CA TYR A 61 -20.92 -5.56 15.96
C TYR A 61 -22.42 -5.84 15.89
N ALA A 62 -23.23 -4.78 15.85
CA ALA A 62 -24.68 -4.87 15.92
C ALA A 62 -25.35 -3.75 15.13
N ASP A 63 -26.62 -3.98 14.76
CA ASP A 63 -27.50 -2.91 14.26
C ASP A 63 -28.16 -2.22 15.47
N ASN A 64 -28.02 -0.89 15.58
CA ASN A 64 -28.65 -0.12 16.67
C ASN A 64 -30.05 0.41 16.31
N GLY A 65 -30.63 -0.05 15.20
CA GLY A 65 -31.90 0.43 14.66
C GLY A 65 -31.75 1.54 13.62
N ILE A 66 -30.64 2.29 13.64
CA ILE A 66 -30.27 3.31 12.65
C ILE A 66 -29.27 2.73 11.64
N GLY A 67 -28.36 1.88 12.12
CA GLY A 67 -27.40 1.19 11.27
C GLY A 67 -26.41 0.34 12.05
N LYS A 68 -25.50 -0.29 11.31
CA LYS A 68 -24.47 -1.17 11.88
C LYS A 68 -23.41 -0.34 12.60
N CYS A 69 -23.08 -0.73 13.82
CA CYS A 69 -22.13 -0.04 14.68
C CYS A 69 -21.25 -1.01 15.47
N LEU A 70 -20.13 -0.49 15.99
CA LEU A 70 -19.25 -1.19 16.91
C LEU A 70 -19.42 -0.62 18.31
N LEU A 71 -19.57 -1.49 19.30
CA LEU A 71 -19.59 -1.15 20.71
C LEU A 71 -18.52 -1.97 21.42
N SER A 72 -17.55 -1.28 22.04
CA SER A 72 -16.53 -1.92 22.86
C SER A 72 -16.88 -1.83 24.33
N LEU A 73 -16.73 -2.96 25.01
CA LEU A 73 -17.04 -3.14 26.42
C LEU A 73 -15.81 -3.74 27.10
N GLU A 74 -15.16 -2.95 27.94
CA GLU A 74 -14.12 -3.45 28.84
C GLU A 74 -14.78 -4.15 30.04
N ILE A 75 -14.24 -5.33 30.36
CA ILE A 75 -14.69 -6.19 31.42
C ILE A 75 -13.52 -6.63 32.29
N GLY A 76 -13.65 -6.44 33.61
CA GLY A 76 -12.79 -7.07 34.61
C GLY A 76 -13.48 -8.29 35.22
N LEU A 77 -12.87 -9.46 35.10
CA LEU A 77 -13.38 -10.69 35.69
C LEU A 77 -12.81 -10.92 37.09
N SER A 78 -13.67 -11.33 38.02
CA SER A 78 -13.27 -11.76 39.36
C SER A 78 -13.37 -13.28 39.46
N SER A 79 -12.28 -13.89 39.93
CA SER A 79 -12.26 -15.26 40.42
C SER A 79 -12.24 -15.20 41.96
N TYR A 80 -13.40 -15.24 42.61
CA TYR A 80 -13.53 -15.36 44.08
C TYR A 80 -13.03 -16.74 44.57
N GLY A 81 -11.76 -17.08 44.31
CA GLY A 81 -11.19 -18.41 44.57
C GLY A 81 -11.62 -19.52 43.59
N PHE A 82 -12.58 -19.27 42.70
CA PHE A 82 -13.02 -20.24 41.70
C PHE A 82 -12.03 -20.37 40.54
N LYS A 83 -11.62 -21.60 40.22
CA LYS A 83 -10.91 -21.90 38.97
C LYS A 83 -11.88 -21.76 37.80
N LEU A 84 -11.72 -20.71 37.00
CA LEU A 84 -12.50 -20.45 35.80
C LEU A 84 -12.25 -21.59 34.79
N SER A 85 -13.26 -22.41 34.53
CA SER A 85 -13.18 -23.53 33.58
C SER A 85 -14.46 -23.66 32.76
N ARG A 86 -14.38 -24.27 31.58
CA ARG A 86 -15.56 -24.52 30.71
C ARG A 86 -16.67 -25.32 31.41
N ARG A 87 -16.34 -26.16 32.39
CA ARG A 87 -17.33 -26.92 33.18
C ARG A 87 -18.14 -26.03 34.14
N ASN A 88 -17.61 -24.87 34.50
CA ASN A 88 -18.18 -23.97 35.52
C ASN A 88 -18.75 -22.66 34.95
N VAL A 89 -19.09 -22.59 33.66
CA VAL A 89 -19.58 -21.35 33.00
C VAL A 89 -20.73 -20.68 33.76
N LYS A 90 -21.70 -21.46 34.27
CA LYS A 90 -22.79 -20.92 35.11
C LYS A 90 -22.26 -20.24 36.37
N GLY A 91 -21.24 -20.82 37.01
CA GLY A 91 -20.54 -20.24 38.16
C GLY A 91 -19.78 -18.95 37.80
N ILE A 92 -19.15 -18.89 36.62
CA ILE A 92 -18.46 -17.69 36.13
C ILE A 92 -19.45 -16.53 35.95
N LEU A 93 -20.58 -16.80 35.28
CA LEU A 93 -21.64 -15.83 35.06
C LEU A 93 -22.28 -15.39 36.37
N ALA A 94 -22.48 -16.31 37.32
CA ALA A 94 -23.01 -15.99 38.65
C ALA A 94 -22.04 -15.09 39.45
N ALA A 95 -20.76 -15.47 39.52
CA ALA A 95 -19.71 -14.72 40.22
C ALA A 95 -19.53 -13.29 39.66
N ASN A 96 -19.84 -13.09 38.37
CA ASN A 96 -19.68 -11.81 37.70
C ASN A 96 -21.02 -11.15 37.31
N LYS A 97 -22.17 -11.66 37.80
CA LYS A 97 -23.52 -11.19 37.40
C LYS A 97 -23.74 -9.70 37.64
N GLY A 98 -23.14 -9.16 38.71
CA GLY A 98 -23.23 -7.75 39.08
C GLY A 98 -22.20 -6.84 38.40
N LYS A 99 -21.20 -7.39 37.71
CA LYS A 99 -20.13 -6.61 37.09
C LYS A 99 -20.67 -5.80 35.92
N THR A 100 -20.38 -4.51 35.94
CA THR A 100 -20.73 -3.58 34.88
C THR A 100 -19.60 -3.46 33.87
N PHE A 101 -19.96 -3.06 32.65
CA PHE A 101 -18.98 -2.75 31.62
C PHE A 101 -18.53 -1.30 31.69
N LYS A 102 -17.25 -1.07 31.43
CA LYS A 102 -16.79 0.26 30.99
C LYS A 102 -16.99 0.33 29.47
N LYS A 103 -17.86 1.24 29.03
CA LYS A 103 -18.15 1.44 27.60
C LYS A 103 -17.03 2.27 26.96
N LEU A 104 -16.56 1.84 25.80
CA LEU A 104 -15.48 2.49 25.07
C LEU A 104 -15.95 2.92 23.68
N ILE A 105 -15.44 4.06 23.21
CA ILE A 105 -15.62 4.50 21.84
C ILE A 105 -14.72 3.66 20.94
N THR A 106 -15.32 2.98 19.97
CA THR A 106 -14.58 2.16 18.99
C THR A 106 -14.54 2.88 17.66
N ARG A 107 -13.36 2.95 17.04
CA ARG A 107 -13.18 3.49 15.70
C ARG A 107 -12.72 2.36 14.77
N ASN A 108 -13.46 2.15 13.68
CA ASN A 108 -13.08 1.19 12.65
C ASN A 108 -12.13 1.88 11.65
N TYR A 109 -10.88 1.43 11.61
CA TYR A 109 -9.84 1.90 10.69
C TYR A 109 -9.68 1.01 9.45
N GLN A 110 -10.53 -0.01 9.25
CA GLN A 110 -10.51 -0.81 8.03
C GLN A 110 -10.65 0.10 6.79
N MET A 111 -9.79 -0.12 5.81
CA MET A 111 -9.70 0.73 4.63
C MET A 111 -11.01 0.76 3.85
N GLN A 112 -11.66 -0.40 3.67
CA GLN A 112 -13.00 -0.48 3.06
C GLN A 112 -13.96 0.54 3.66
N ARG A 113 -14.06 0.62 5.00
CA ARG A 113 -14.94 1.57 5.68
C ARG A 113 -14.50 3.02 5.51
N LEU A 114 -13.20 3.28 5.56
CA LEU A 114 -12.66 4.64 5.43
C LEU A 114 -12.92 5.22 4.05
N PHE A 115 -12.68 4.43 2.99
CA PHE A 115 -12.86 4.88 1.62
C PHE A 115 -14.34 4.90 1.20
N THR A 116 -15.17 3.98 1.70
CA THR A 116 -16.62 4.06 1.44
C THR A 116 -17.25 5.31 2.08
N ARG A 117 -16.73 5.80 3.20
CA ARG A 117 -17.25 7.00 3.87
C ARG A 117 -16.59 8.30 3.39
N GLY A 118 -15.27 8.29 3.22
CA GLY A 118 -14.46 9.48 2.95
C GLY A 118 -14.04 9.65 1.49
N GLY A 119 -14.23 8.62 0.67
CA GLY A 119 -14.07 8.66 -0.78
C GLY A 119 -15.41 8.60 -1.50
N ASP A 120 -15.40 8.10 -2.73
CA ASP A 120 -16.57 8.01 -3.61
C ASP A 120 -17.32 6.67 -3.52
N GLY A 121 -16.88 5.75 -2.63
CA GLY A 121 -17.47 4.42 -2.48
C GLY A 121 -16.90 3.33 -3.38
N ASN A 122 -16.13 3.68 -4.42
CA ASN A 122 -15.68 2.75 -5.45
C ASN A 122 -14.27 2.21 -5.18
N VAL A 123 -14.15 1.33 -4.19
CA VAL A 123 -12.89 0.66 -3.87
C VAL A 123 -12.99 -0.84 -4.03
N ASN A 124 -11.93 -1.43 -4.59
CA ASN A 124 -11.87 -2.86 -4.86
C ASN A 124 -10.89 -3.58 -3.92
N PHE A 125 -9.74 -2.97 -3.63
CA PHE A 125 -8.65 -3.59 -2.87
C PHE A 125 -8.35 -5.03 -3.33
N ASP A 126 -8.41 -5.28 -4.64
CA ASP A 126 -8.38 -6.63 -5.23
C ASP A 126 -7.00 -7.03 -5.75
N LYS A 127 -5.99 -6.16 -5.61
CA LYS A 127 -4.61 -6.43 -6.03
C LYS A 127 -3.69 -6.56 -4.84
N ARG A 128 -2.98 -7.69 -4.78
CA ARG A 128 -1.76 -7.79 -3.97
C ARG A 128 -0.59 -7.20 -4.76
N CYS A 129 0.03 -6.15 -4.24
CA CYS A 129 1.03 -5.37 -4.97
C CYS A 129 2.46 -5.65 -4.51
N LEU A 130 3.39 -5.67 -5.47
CA LEU A 130 4.83 -5.56 -5.22
C LEU A 130 5.34 -4.27 -5.83
N LEU A 131 6.01 -3.43 -5.06
CA LEU A 131 6.75 -2.27 -5.55
C LEU A 131 8.25 -2.53 -5.43
N MET A 132 8.96 -2.47 -6.56
CA MET A 132 10.42 -2.48 -6.61
C MET A 132 10.94 -1.09 -6.90
N GLY A 133 11.79 -0.57 -6.01
CA GLY A 133 12.25 0.81 -6.04
C GLY A 133 11.28 1.72 -5.29
N CYS A 134 11.67 2.09 -4.08
CA CYS A 134 10.96 2.98 -3.18
C CYS A 134 11.50 4.41 -3.25
N GLY A 135 12.19 4.80 -4.33
CA GLY A 135 12.66 6.17 -4.55
C GLY A 135 11.53 7.17 -4.83
N SER A 136 11.85 8.28 -5.50
CA SER A 136 10.89 9.37 -5.75
C SER A 136 9.57 8.89 -6.37
N ILE A 137 9.63 8.28 -7.57
CA ILE A 137 8.45 7.79 -8.29
C ILE A 137 7.75 6.67 -7.51
N GLY A 138 8.52 5.71 -6.99
CA GLY A 138 8.02 4.58 -6.22
C GLY A 138 7.21 5.01 -5.00
N SER A 139 7.74 5.96 -4.22
CA SER A 139 7.09 6.47 -3.03
C SER A 139 5.74 7.15 -3.35
N TYR A 140 5.69 7.98 -4.40
CA TYR A 140 4.44 8.63 -4.81
C TYR A 140 3.43 7.65 -5.44
N VAL A 141 3.86 6.73 -6.31
CA VAL A 141 2.93 5.78 -6.95
C VAL A 141 2.35 4.81 -5.93
N SER A 142 3.12 4.43 -4.90
CA SER A 142 2.63 3.60 -3.80
C SER A 142 1.47 4.26 -3.05
N LYS A 143 1.58 5.55 -2.72
CA LYS A 143 0.51 6.28 -2.04
C LYS A 143 -0.69 6.47 -2.96
N ALA A 144 -0.45 6.89 -4.20
CA ALA A 144 -1.53 7.16 -5.15
C ALA A 144 -2.33 5.89 -5.51
N ILE A 145 -1.69 4.72 -5.64
CA ILE A 145 -2.39 3.47 -5.96
C ILE A 145 -3.25 2.96 -4.79
N ILE A 146 -2.80 3.24 -3.56
CA ILE A 146 -3.58 2.97 -2.35
C ILE A 146 -4.77 3.95 -2.27
N ASP A 147 -4.54 5.24 -2.55
CA ASP A 147 -5.53 6.31 -2.42
C ASP A 147 -6.67 6.22 -3.44
N ILE A 148 -6.43 5.55 -4.57
CA ILE A 148 -7.48 5.24 -5.55
C ILE A 148 -8.19 3.90 -5.27
N GLY A 149 -7.78 3.18 -4.23
CA GLY A 149 -8.50 1.98 -3.77
C GLY A 149 -8.21 0.68 -4.53
N ILE A 150 -7.06 0.59 -5.21
CA ILE A 150 -6.65 -0.62 -5.94
C ILE A 150 -6.13 -1.71 -4.98
N THR A 151 -5.40 -1.31 -3.93
CA THR A 151 -4.72 -2.25 -3.02
C THR A 151 -4.74 -1.80 -1.57
N ASP A 152 -4.91 -2.75 -0.65
CA ASP A 152 -4.64 -2.62 0.78
C ASP A 152 -3.51 -3.59 1.25
N ASP A 153 -2.85 -4.26 0.30
CA ASP A 153 -1.81 -5.27 0.51
C ASP A 153 -0.63 -5.01 -0.43
N ILE A 154 0.40 -4.32 0.08
CA ILE A 154 1.58 -3.93 -0.67
C ILE A 154 2.86 -4.45 0.00
N THR A 155 3.78 -4.98 -0.81
CA THR A 155 5.14 -5.32 -0.42
C THR A 155 6.10 -4.37 -1.12
N LEU A 156 6.98 -3.73 -0.34
CA LEU A 156 7.94 -2.73 -0.78
C LEU A 156 9.34 -3.35 -0.81
N LEU A 157 10.05 -3.24 -1.92
CA LEU A 157 11.39 -3.77 -2.10
C LEU A 157 12.34 -2.65 -2.50
N ASP A 158 13.28 -2.34 -1.62
CA ASP A 158 14.37 -1.40 -1.86
C ASP A 158 15.43 -1.58 -0.75
N LYS A 159 16.70 -1.59 -1.14
CA LYS A 159 17.85 -1.72 -0.23
C LYS A 159 18.52 -0.39 0.12
N ASP A 160 18.23 0.67 -0.64
CA ASP A 160 18.90 1.94 -0.44
C ASP A 160 18.42 2.57 0.87
N LEU A 161 19.32 3.28 1.56
CA LEU A 161 18.96 4.08 2.72
C LEU A 161 18.21 5.36 2.30
N LEU A 162 17.30 5.82 3.15
CA LEU A 162 16.73 7.16 3.01
C LEU A 162 17.75 8.19 3.48
N GLU A 163 18.17 9.06 2.58
CA GLU A 163 19.21 10.06 2.83
C GLU A 163 18.67 11.49 2.66
N VAL A 164 19.43 12.48 3.14
CA VAL A 164 19.06 13.91 3.10
C VAL A 164 18.78 14.37 1.66
N GLU A 165 19.56 13.94 0.68
CA GLU A 165 19.39 14.33 -0.72
C GLU A 165 18.10 13.78 -1.36
N ASN A 166 17.39 12.87 -0.67
CA ASN A 166 16.11 12.32 -1.14
C ASN A 166 14.91 13.19 -0.73
N LEU A 167 15.00 13.95 0.37
CA LEU A 167 13.86 14.62 1.02
C LEU A 167 13.08 15.56 0.09
N ALA A 168 13.75 16.22 -0.86
CA ALA A 168 13.11 17.16 -1.78
C ALA A 168 12.12 16.51 -2.77
N ARG A 169 12.18 15.18 -2.93
CA ARG A 169 11.41 14.44 -3.94
C ARG A 169 10.92 13.06 -3.49
N HIS A 170 11.05 12.74 -2.21
CA HIS A 170 10.60 11.48 -1.64
C HIS A 170 9.38 11.74 -0.75
N LEU A 171 8.45 10.78 -0.67
CA LEU A 171 7.25 10.94 0.15
C LEU A 171 7.58 11.06 1.65
N CYS A 172 8.56 10.29 2.13
CA CYS A 172 8.97 10.31 3.52
C CYS A 172 9.75 11.59 3.86
N GLY A 173 9.41 12.18 5.02
CA GLY A 173 10.12 13.31 5.59
C GLY A 173 11.35 12.92 6.40
N SER A 174 11.94 13.90 7.09
CA SER A 174 13.20 13.77 7.84
C SER A 174 13.14 12.87 9.08
N ASN A 175 11.95 12.39 9.48
CA ASN A 175 11.76 11.61 10.71
C ASN A 175 12.57 10.30 10.75
N TYR A 176 13.00 9.80 9.60
CA TYR A 176 13.71 8.53 9.47
C TYR A 176 15.22 8.68 9.23
N LEU A 177 15.75 9.90 9.28
CA LEU A 177 17.17 10.18 9.04
C LEU A 177 18.06 9.98 10.27
N CYS A 178 17.49 9.91 11.47
CA CYS A 178 18.28 9.76 12.70
C CYS A 178 18.86 8.35 12.87
N LEU A 179 18.40 7.37 12.09
CA LEU A 179 18.87 5.99 12.07
C LEU A 179 19.01 5.53 10.62
N PRO A 180 19.97 4.65 10.29
CA PRO A 180 20.09 4.07 8.95
C PRO A 180 18.84 3.24 8.65
N THR A 181 17.91 3.83 7.90
CA THR A 181 16.60 3.24 7.58
C THR A 181 16.51 3.09 6.07
N SER A 182 16.29 1.87 5.59
CA SER A 182 16.04 1.64 4.17
C SER A 182 14.79 2.37 3.70
N LYS A 183 14.78 2.81 2.44
CA LYS A 183 13.64 3.50 1.81
C LYS A 183 12.37 2.68 1.90
N SER A 184 12.48 1.35 1.75
CA SER A 184 11.35 0.43 1.85
C SER A 184 10.74 0.40 3.27
N GLU A 185 11.56 0.38 4.32
CA GLU A 185 11.09 0.44 5.71
C GLU A 185 10.51 1.82 6.07
N ALA A 186 11.20 2.91 5.67
CA ALA A 186 10.71 4.26 5.89
C ALA A 186 9.35 4.51 5.22
N LEU A 187 9.19 4.05 3.97
CA LEU A 187 7.94 4.17 3.22
C LEU A 187 6.83 3.32 3.85
N LYS A 188 7.13 2.10 4.30
CA LYS A 188 6.17 1.28 5.05
C LYS A 188 5.66 1.99 6.30
N PHE A 189 6.53 2.62 7.08
CA PHE A 189 6.10 3.37 8.27
C PHE A 189 5.22 4.58 7.90
N GLU A 190 5.59 5.33 6.87
CA GLU A 190 4.82 6.50 6.44
C GLU A 190 3.42 6.08 5.92
N LEU A 191 3.35 5.01 5.12
CA LEU A 191 2.08 4.47 4.64
C LEU A 191 1.21 3.95 5.78
N LEU A 192 1.79 3.20 6.73
CA LEU A 192 1.05 2.67 7.89
C LEU A 192 0.63 3.74 8.90
N LYS A 193 1.30 4.90 8.92
CA LYS A 193 0.84 6.06 9.69
C LYS A 193 -0.48 6.60 9.13
N HIS A 194 -0.66 6.54 7.82
CA HIS A 194 -1.86 7.02 7.14
C HIS A 194 -2.98 5.96 7.08
N TYR A 195 -2.65 4.70 6.74
CA TYR A 195 -3.61 3.58 6.67
C TYR A 195 -3.16 2.40 7.53
N PRO A 196 -3.47 2.41 8.81
CA PRO A 196 -2.80 1.48 9.72
C PRO A 196 -3.36 0.05 9.70
N ALA A 197 -4.54 -0.13 9.09
CA ALA A 197 -5.15 -1.44 8.89
C ALA A 197 -4.68 -2.14 7.60
N MET A 198 -3.89 -1.47 6.76
CA MET A 198 -3.34 -2.07 5.54
C MET A 198 -2.28 -3.12 5.88
N LYS A 199 -2.09 -4.08 4.98
CA LYS A 199 -0.93 -4.98 4.99
C LYS A 199 0.20 -4.31 4.20
N CYS A 200 1.24 -3.89 4.91
CA CYS A 200 2.43 -3.32 4.30
C CYS A 200 3.67 -4.08 4.79
N LYS A 201 4.37 -4.72 3.86
CA LYS A 201 5.63 -5.43 4.11
C LYS A 201 6.77 -4.70 3.41
N SER A 202 7.96 -4.84 3.98
CA SER A 202 9.21 -4.30 3.46
C SER A 202 10.19 -5.46 3.27
N ILE A 203 10.96 -5.39 2.20
CA ILE A 203 12.05 -6.29 1.86
C ILE A 203 13.26 -5.40 1.60
N ASP A 204 14.22 -5.45 2.51
CA ASP A 204 15.48 -4.73 2.44
C ASP A 204 16.50 -5.58 1.66
N GLU A 205 16.31 -5.66 0.34
CA GLU A 205 17.08 -6.53 -0.57
C GLU A 205 17.31 -5.82 -1.90
N ASN A 206 18.42 -6.13 -2.59
CA ASN A 206 18.59 -5.65 -3.94
C ASN A 206 17.59 -6.31 -4.90
N ALA A 207 17.03 -5.53 -5.84
CA ALA A 207 16.10 -6.07 -6.83
C ALA A 207 16.74 -7.19 -7.68
N TRP A 208 18.03 -7.09 -8.04
CA TRP A 208 18.73 -8.14 -8.78
C TRP A 208 18.84 -9.45 -8.00
N GLU A 209 19.24 -9.36 -6.72
CA GLU A 209 19.32 -10.52 -5.82
C GLU A 209 17.95 -11.18 -5.66
N PHE A 210 16.89 -10.37 -5.53
CA PHE A 210 15.53 -10.88 -5.49
C PHE A 210 15.15 -11.64 -6.77
N PHE A 211 15.52 -11.14 -7.95
CA PHE A 211 15.30 -11.89 -9.20
C PHE A 211 16.11 -13.18 -9.28
N LEU A 212 17.33 -13.20 -8.77
CA LEU A 212 18.16 -14.41 -8.82
C LEU A 212 17.63 -15.50 -7.88
N ASN A 213 17.20 -15.13 -6.68
CA ASN A 213 16.88 -16.08 -5.62
C ASN A 213 15.39 -16.41 -5.50
N ARG A 214 14.51 -15.47 -5.92
CA ARG A 214 13.10 -15.46 -5.53
C ARG A 214 12.16 -15.10 -6.70
N CYS A 215 12.61 -15.23 -7.95
CA CYS A 215 11.83 -14.87 -9.14
C CYS A 215 10.41 -15.49 -9.18
N THR A 216 10.25 -16.70 -8.67
CA THR A 216 8.95 -17.40 -8.65
C THR A 216 7.92 -16.70 -7.76
N GLU A 217 8.36 -15.96 -6.73
CA GLU A 217 7.48 -15.20 -5.83
C GLU A 217 6.76 -14.05 -6.54
N LEU A 218 7.26 -13.56 -7.67
CA LEU A 218 6.61 -12.52 -8.48
C LEU A 218 5.17 -12.90 -8.86
N ASN A 219 4.92 -14.18 -9.12
CA ASN A 219 3.59 -14.67 -9.48
C ASN A 219 2.62 -14.77 -8.29
N SER A 220 3.08 -14.55 -7.06
CA SER A 220 2.22 -14.47 -5.87
C SER A 220 1.55 -13.10 -5.67
N PHE A 221 1.95 -12.13 -6.49
CA PHE A 221 1.36 -10.79 -6.57
C PHE A 221 0.41 -10.71 -7.76
N ASP A 222 -0.46 -9.70 -7.78
CA ASP A 222 -1.38 -9.44 -8.90
C ASP A 222 -0.93 -8.27 -9.75
N LEU A 223 -0.20 -7.33 -9.15
CA LEU A 223 0.35 -6.14 -9.80
C LEU A 223 1.78 -5.87 -9.30
N ILE A 224 2.72 -5.78 -10.23
CA ILE A 224 4.14 -5.52 -9.97
C ILE A 224 4.52 -4.15 -10.53
N LEU A 225 4.88 -3.21 -9.65
CA LEU A 225 5.33 -1.87 -9.99
C LEU A 225 6.86 -1.83 -9.96
N ILE A 226 7.48 -1.42 -11.06
CA ILE A 226 8.94 -1.30 -11.22
C ILE A 226 9.29 0.18 -11.35
N CYS A 227 9.93 0.73 -10.33
CA CYS A 227 10.31 2.15 -10.16
C CYS A 227 11.78 2.29 -9.75
N VAL A 228 12.64 1.43 -10.30
CA VAL A 228 14.06 1.32 -9.91
C VAL A 228 14.99 2.30 -10.64
N GLY A 229 14.57 2.84 -11.80
CA GLY A 229 15.39 3.73 -12.61
C GLY A 229 16.71 3.08 -13.08
N ASN A 230 16.67 1.78 -13.34
CA ASN A 230 17.82 0.97 -13.71
C ASN A 230 17.46 0.08 -14.91
N THR A 231 18.06 0.41 -16.05
CA THR A 231 17.77 -0.27 -17.31
C THR A 231 18.06 -1.77 -17.29
N LEU A 232 19.02 -2.25 -16.49
CA LEU A 232 19.31 -3.70 -16.41
C LEU A 232 18.17 -4.45 -15.73
N ILE A 233 17.66 -3.91 -14.63
CA ILE A 233 16.51 -4.49 -13.92
C ILE A 233 15.26 -4.45 -14.79
N GLU A 234 14.99 -3.32 -15.42
CA GLU A 234 13.82 -3.13 -16.30
C GLU A 234 13.86 -4.13 -17.47
N LYS A 235 15.02 -4.29 -18.12
CA LYS A 235 15.23 -5.29 -19.17
C LYS A 235 15.04 -6.72 -18.67
N LYS A 236 15.49 -7.03 -17.44
CA LYS A 236 15.29 -8.35 -16.85
C LYS A 236 13.80 -8.66 -16.65
N VAL A 237 13.01 -7.69 -16.18
CA VAL A 237 11.56 -7.86 -16.06
C VAL A 237 10.91 -8.12 -17.41
N ILE A 238 11.28 -7.36 -18.45
CA ILE A 238 10.78 -7.57 -19.82
C ILE A 238 11.14 -8.97 -20.32
N GLN A 239 12.37 -9.42 -20.09
CA GLN A 239 12.79 -10.78 -20.43
C GLN A 239 11.92 -11.83 -19.72
N LEU A 240 11.66 -11.67 -18.43
CA LEU A 240 10.83 -12.61 -17.65
C LEU A 240 9.37 -12.66 -18.14
N LEU A 241 8.82 -11.53 -18.61
CA LEU A 241 7.49 -11.46 -19.25
C LEU A 241 7.48 -12.18 -20.60
N LYS A 242 8.50 -11.94 -21.44
CA LYS A 242 8.65 -12.62 -22.75
C LYS A 242 8.75 -14.13 -22.61
N GLU A 243 9.53 -14.59 -21.63
CA GLU A 243 9.75 -16.01 -21.33
C GLU A 243 8.57 -16.63 -20.55
N LYS A 244 7.49 -15.88 -20.30
CA LYS A 244 6.29 -16.30 -19.56
C LYS A 244 6.60 -16.82 -18.14
N GLN A 245 7.74 -16.42 -17.58
CA GLN A 245 8.11 -16.71 -16.20
C GLN A 245 7.31 -15.84 -15.22
N VAL A 246 6.97 -14.62 -15.64
CA VAL A 246 6.03 -13.73 -14.94
C VAL A 246 4.77 -13.61 -15.79
N LYS A 247 3.61 -13.90 -15.19
CA LYS A 247 2.29 -13.89 -15.88
C LYS A 247 1.35 -12.83 -15.32
N LYS A 248 1.86 -11.97 -14.46
CA LYS A 248 1.11 -10.96 -13.72
C LYS A 248 1.26 -9.60 -14.37
N GLU A 249 0.35 -8.69 -14.03
CA GLU A 249 0.44 -7.33 -14.52
C GLU A 249 1.73 -6.68 -14.00
N CYS A 250 2.48 -6.06 -14.89
CA CYS A 250 3.68 -5.33 -14.54
C CYS A 250 3.63 -3.91 -15.11
N ILE A 251 3.90 -2.92 -14.27
CA ILE A 251 3.97 -1.53 -14.67
C ILE A 251 5.38 -1.01 -14.40
N ILE A 252 6.08 -0.57 -15.44
CA ILE A 252 7.40 0.05 -15.33
C ILE A 252 7.23 1.56 -15.45
N LEU A 253 7.69 2.32 -14.46
CA LEU A 253 7.65 3.79 -14.48
C LEU A 253 9.04 4.39 -14.33
N TRP A 254 9.34 5.40 -15.14
CA TRP A 254 10.57 6.18 -15.04
C TRP A 254 10.36 7.60 -15.56
N VAL A 255 11.36 8.46 -15.36
CA VAL A 255 11.33 9.86 -15.80
C VAL A 255 12.63 10.24 -16.50
N GLU A 256 12.53 11.21 -17.40
CA GLU A 256 13.69 11.86 -18.01
C GLU A 256 14.19 13.05 -17.17
N PRO A 257 15.46 13.47 -17.34
CA PRO A 257 16.02 14.63 -16.64
C PRO A 257 15.14 15.88 -16.70
N TYR A 258 15.08 16.62 -15.60
CA TYR A 258 14.23 17.78 -15.38
C TYR A 258 12.73 17.50 -15.44
N LEU A 259 12.35 16.22 -15.48
CA LEU A 259 10.98 15.76 -15.74
C LEU A 259 10.42 16.43 -16.99
N VAL A 260 11.25 16.53 -18.04
CA VAL A 260 10.77 16.92 -19.38
C VAL A 260 9.74 15.91 -19.88
N ALA A 261 9.92 14.64 -19.51
CA ALA A 261 8.94 13.59 -19.71
C ALA A 261 8.93 12.58 -18.55
N GLY A 262 7.77 11.98 -18.32
CA GLY A 262 7.58 10.77 -17.52
C GLY A 262 6.97 9.68 -18.38
N HIS A 263 7.35 8.44 -18.14
CA HIS A 263 6.92 7.31 -18.96
C HIS A 263 6.40 6.17 -18.09
N ALA A 264 5.42 5.45 -18.61
CA ALA A 264 4.97 4.20 -18.05
C ALA A 264 4.69 3.16 -19.12
N LEU A 265 5.08 1.91 -18.85
CA LEU A 265 4.74 0.74 -19.64
C LEU A 265 3.86 -0.17 -18.80
N VAL A 266 2.68 -0.51 -19.28
CA VAL A 266 1.73 -1.42 -18.61
C VAL A 266 1.68 -2.72 -19.40
N PHE A 267 2.19 -3.79 -18.82
CA PHE A 267 2.22 -5.14 -19.39
C PHE A 267 1.18 -6.03 -18.73
N ARG A 268 0.34 -6.70 -19.52
CA ARG A 268 -0.73 -7.60 -19.06
C ARG A 268 -0.40 -9.07 -19.31
N GLY A 269 0.85 -9.45 -19.05
CA GLY A 269 1.33 -10.84 -18.97
C GLY A 269 2.24 -11.29 -20.12
N GLU A 270 1.90 -11.03 -21.38
CA GLU A 270 2.72 -11.46 -22.52
C GLU A 270 3.19 -10.26 -23.36
N ILE A 271 4.45 -10.32 -23.79
CA ILE A 271 5.06 -9.38 -24.73
C ILE A 271 5.44 -10.19 -25.97
N ASP A 272 4.71 -9.98 -27.06
CA ASP A 272 5.06 -10.55 -28.36
C ASP A 272 6.20 -9.73 -29.04
N PRO A 273 6.88 -10.29 -30.05
CA PRO A 273 7.97 -9.60 -30.75
C PRO A 273 7.56 -8.29 -31.45
N SER A 274 6.30 -8.12 -31.81
CA SER A 274 5.80 -6.87 -32.43
C SER A 274 5.69 -5.77 -31.38
N THR A 275 5.12 -6.08 -30.22
CA THR A 275 5.03 -5.19 -29.06
C THR A 275 6.43 -4.76 -28.62
N GLU A 276 7.38 -5.69 -28.53
CA GLU A 276 8.76 -5.38 -28.16
C GLU A 276 9.41 -4.39 -29.14
N LYS A 277 9.28 -4.62 -30.45
CA LYS A 277 9.84 -3.73 -31.49
C LYS A 277 9.19 -2.34 -31.51
N HIS A 278 7.94 -2.25 -31.07
CA HIS A 278 7.27 -0.94 -30.93
C HIS A 278 7.91 -0.14 -29.80
N ILE A 279 8.14 -0.79 -28.65
CA ILE A 279 8.61 -0.13 -27.42
C ILE A 279 10.13 0.12 -27.46
N PHE A 280 10.92 -0.81 -28.01
CA PHE A 280 12.38 -0.77 -27.96
C PHE A 280 13.05 -0.79 -29.34
N ASP A 281 14.20 -0.11 -29.45
CA ASP A 281 15.05 -0.17 -30.63
C ASP A 281 15.85 -1.49 -30.69
N ILE A 282 16.61 -1.67 -31.77
CA ILE A 282 17.48 -2.85 -31.95
C ILE A 282 18.55 -3.02 -30.86
N ASN A 283 18.84 -1.96 -30.09
CA ASN A 283 19.79 -1.97 -28.98
C ASN A 283 19.08 -2.13 -27.61
N GLY A 284 17.76 -2.36 -27.62
CA GLY A 284 16.92 -2.45 -26.43
C GLY A 284 16.77 -1.12 -25.68
N ARG A 285 16.90 0.02 -26.36
CA ARG A 285 16.61 1.35 -25.80
C ARG A 285 15.17 1.72 -26.08
N PHE A 286 14.52 2.40 -25.15
CA PHE A 286 13.15 2.85 -25.32
C PHE A 286 13.02 3.79 -26.53
N ASN A 287 12.09 3.50 -27.44
CA ASN A 287 11.92 4.21 -28.72
C ASN A 287 11.30 5.59 -28.57
N ASN A 288 10.42 5.78 -27.57
CA ASN A 288 9.60 6.97 -27.45
C ASN A 288 10.12 8.00 -26.45
N ASN A 289 11.40 7.90 -26.08
CA ASN A 289 12.07 8.92 -25.27
C ASN A 289 11.95 10.32 -25.93
N VAL A 290 11.84 11.35 -25.10
CA VAL A 290 11.68 12.74 -25.52
C VAL A 290 13.03 13.38 -25.82
N LEU A 291 14.01 13.20 -24.94
CA LEU A 291 15.36 13.73 -25.09
C LEU A 291 16.25 12.75 -25.85
N ILE A 292 16.88 13.18 -26.95
CA ILE A 292 17.73 12.33 -27.82
C ILE A 292 18.91 11.75 -27.05
N LYS A 293 19.54 12.54 -26.16
CA LYS A 293 20.69 12.15 -25.33
C LYS A 293 20.42 12.50 -23.86
N SER A 294 19.46 11.83 -23.24
CA SER A 294 19.06 12.06 -21.83
C SER A 294 20.25 12.09 -20.87
N ASN A 295 21.23 11.19 -21.02
CA ASN A 295 22.42 11.11 -20.15
C ASN A 295 23.23 12.41 -20.06
N LYS A 296 23.20 13.26 -21.09
CA LYS A 296 23.88 14.58 -21.11
C LYS A 296 23.32 15.55 -20.06
N TYR A 297 22.09 15.32 -19.62
CA TYR A 297 21.34 16.19 -18.73
C TYR A 297 21.30 15.70 -17.29
N LEU A 298 21.99 14.58 -16.99
CA LEU A 298 22.21 14.11 -15.63
C LEU A 298 23.24 15.03 -14.93
N LYS A 299 23.14 15.12 -13.60
CA LYS A 299 24.06 15.87 -12.75
C LYS A 299 24.80 14.94 -11.80
N SER A 300 25.92 15.41 -11.28
CA SER A 300 26.63 14.80 -10.14
C SER A 300 26.97 15.90 -9.13
N GLU A 301 27.06 15.54 -7.86
CA GLU A 301 27.55 16.43 -6.81
C GLU A 301 29.05 16.20 -6.59
N ALA A 302 29.77 17.26 -6.20
CA ALA A 302 31.21 17.17 -5.95
C ALA A 302 31.50 16.17 -4.83
N GLY A 303 32.35 15.18 -5.11
CA GLY A 303 32.67 14.09 -4.18
C GLY A 303 31.73 12.87 -4.25
N CYS A 304 30.65 12.93 -5.04
CA CYS A 304 29.75 11.78 -5.27
C CYS A 304 30.05 11.14 -6.65
N GLN A 305 30.17 9.81 -6.70
CA GLN A 305 30.42 9.08 -7.95
C GLN A 305 29.14 8.79 -8.76
N SER A 306 27.94 9.00 -8.20
CA SER A 306 26.68 8.69 -8.86
C SER A 306 26.07 9.90 -9.56
N ALA A 307 25.56 9.67 -10.78
CA ALA A 307 24.80 10.67 -11.53
C ALA A 307 23.30 10.57 -11.20
N TYR A 308 22.59 11.69 -11.16
CA TYR A 308 21.15 11.74 -10.91
C TYR A 308 20.43 12.63 -11.93
N ALA A 309 19.15 12.30 -12.18
CA ALA A 309 18.25 13.14 -12.94
C ALA A 309 17.70 14.26 -12.02
N PRO A 310 18.00 15.55 -12.26
CA PRO A 310 17.43 16.63 -11.47
C PRO A 310 15.95 16.77 -11.79
N TYR A 311 15.07 16.89 -10.80
CA TYR A 311 13.67 17.26 -10.99
C TYR A 311 13.02 17.61 -9.64
N ALA A 312 11.90 18.33 -9.68
CA ALA A 312 11.14 18.68 -8.48
C ALA A 312 10.17 17.56 -8.09
N GLY A 313 10.00 17.33 -6.78
CA GLY A 313 9.00 16.37 -6.27
C GLY A 313 7.57 16.68 -6.73
N PHE A 314 7.23 17.96 -6.90
CA PHE A 314 5.94 18.39 -7.45
C PHE A 314 5.67 17.84 -8.85
N GLU A 315 6.66 17.89 -9.75
CA GLU A 315 6.53 17.38 -11.11
C GLU A 315 6.36 15.85 -11.12
N ALA A 316 7.07 15.16 -10.23
CA ALA A 316 7.00 13.72 -10.08
C ALA A 316 5.61 13.28 -9.57
N GLN A 317 5.07 13.99 -8.57
CA GLN A 317 3.72 13.76 -8.08
C GLN A 317 2.68 13.96 -9.19
N LYS A 318 2.80 15.05 -9.96
CA LYS A 318 1.85 15.32 -11.04
C LYS A 318 1.88 14.24 -12.11
N PHE A 319 3.06 13.84 -12.56
CA PHE A 319 3.21 12.71 -13.49
C PHE A 319 2.54 11.44 -12.96
N VAL A 320 2.83 11.07 -11.71
CA VAL A 320 2.26 9.86 -11.09
C VAL A 320 0.73 9.94 -11.03
N LEU A 321 0.17 11.05 -10.59
CA LEU A 321 -1.28 11.22 -10.47
C LEU A 321 -1.97 11.19 -11.83
N ASP A 322 -1.41 11.90 -12.82
CA ASP A 322 -1.94 11.95 -14.19
C ASP A 322 -1.88 10.54 -14.85
N PHE A 323 -0.77 9.81 -14.67
CA PHE A 323 -0.66 8.42 -15.12
C PHE A 323 -1.70 7.52 -14.45
N LEU A 324 -1.82 7.58 -13.12
CA LEU A 324 -2.73 6.71 -12.37
C LEU A 324 -4.19 6.98 -12.67
N ASP A 325 -4.58 8.23 -12.90
CA ASP A 325 -5.93 8.57 -13.36
C ASP A 325 -6.25 7.92 -14.71
N VAL A 326 -5.32 8.01 -15.67
CA VAL A 326 -5.46 7.35 -16.98
C VAL A 326 -5.49 5.82 -16.83
N TYR A 327 -4.56 5.25 -16.08
CA TYR A 327 -4.49 3.81 -15.82
C TYR A 327 -5.80 3.30 -15.18
N TYR A 328 -6.28 3.98 -14.14
CA TYR A 328 -7.47 3.57 -13.42
C TYR A 328 -8.71 3.59 -14.32
N ARG A 329 -8.97 4.72 -15.00
CA ARG A 329 -10.19 4.90 -15.82
C ARG A 329 -10.18 4.11 -17.12
N LYS A 330 -9.02 3.99 -17.78
CA LYS A 330 -8.93 3.37 -19.11
C LYS A 330 -8.54 1.91 -19.08
N ILE A 331 -7.76 1.45 -18.10
CA ILE A 331 -7.16 0.11 -18.09
C ILE A 331 -7.77 -0.73 -16.98
N TYR A 332 -7.59 -0.32 -15.73
CA TYR A 332 -7.98 -1.10 -14.55
C TYR A 332 -9.51 -1.29 -14.48
N MET A 333 -10.29 -0.21 -14.59
CA MET A 333 -11.75 -0.31 -14.45
C MET A 333 -12.44 -1.03 -15.60
N LYS A 334 -11.89 -0.90 -16.80
CA LYS A 334 -12.38 -1.59 -17.99
C LYS A 334 -11.88 -3.04 -18.10
N LYS A 335 -10.98 -3.47 -17.21
CA LYS A 335 -10.36 -4.79 -17.22
C LYS A 335 -9.68 -5.11 -18.55
N GLU A 336 -9.06 -4.09 -19.14
CA GLU A 336 -8.36 -4.22 -20.41
C GLU A 336 -7.21 -5.24 -20.32
N LYS A 337 -6.92 -5.87 -21.45
CA LYS A 337 -5.93 -6.96 -21.54
C LYS A 337 -4.76 -6.64 -22.48
N HIS A 338 -4.74 -5.46 -23.09
CA HIS A 338 -3.66 -5.04 -23.96
C HIS A 338 -2.46 -4.51 -23.15
N ASN A 339 -1.31 -4.43 -23.82
CA ASN A 339 -0.16 -3.70 -23.30
C ASN A 339 -0.32 -2.22 -23.68
N TYR A 340 0.08 -1.32 -22.78
CA TYR A 340 -0.04 0.12 -22.98
C TYR A 340 1.30 0.82 -22.77
N GLU A 341 1.55 1.81 -23.60
CA GLU A 341 2.61 2.78 -23.40
C GLU A 341 1.99 4.14 -23.08
N PHE A 342 2.57 4.82 -22.11
CA PHE A 342 2.17 6.15 -21.68
C PHE A 342 3.38 7.07 -21.63
N THR A 343 3.25 8.26 -22.23
CA THR A 343 4.27 9.32 -22.18
C THR A 343 3.61 10.62 -21.76
N TRP A 344 4.00 11.13 -20.61
CA TRP A 344 3.55 12.41 -20.06
C TRP A 344 4.62 13.46 -20.28
N ILE A 345 4.23 14.61 -20.81
CA ILE A 345 5.11 15.74 -21.07
C ILE A 345 5.07 16.69 -19.88
N GLY A 346 6.23 16.92 -19.27
CA GLY A 346 6.35 17.82 -18.13
C GLY A 346 6.77 19.21 -18.59
N LYS A 347 8.05 19.54 -18.42
CA LYS A 347 8.59 20.89 -18.63
C LYS A 347 9.11 21.12 -20.06
N MET A 348 8.29 20.88 -21.08
CA MET A 348 8.67 21.00 -22.49
C MET A 348 9.01 22.43 -22.90
N LYS A 349 8.21 23.42 -22.48
CA LYS A 349 8.48 24.85 -22.77
C LYS A 349 9.84 25.27 -22.22
N TRP A 350 10.15 24.88 -21.00
CA TRP A 350 11.45 25.14 -20.38
C TRP A 350 12.59 24.40 -21.10
N ALA A 351 12.40 23.12 -21.47
CA ALA A 351 13.40 22.35 -22.21
C ALA A 351 13.76 23.00 -23.56
N ARG A 352 12.77 23.56 -24.28
CA ARG A 352 13.00 24.34 -25.51
C ARG A 352 13.83 25.59 -25.24
N GLN A 353 13.53 26.34 -24.18
CA GLN A 353 14.28 27.53 -23.77
C GLN A 353 15.75 27.20 -23.44
N GLN A 354 15.98 26.05 -22.80
CA GLN A 354 17.33 25.54 -22.51
C GLN A 354 18.01 24.89 -23.71
N LYS A 355 17.36 24.88 -24.90
CA LYS A 355 17.88 24.30 -26.14
C LYS A 355 18.24 22.81 -26.00
N PHE A 356 17.43 22.04 -25.27
CA PHE A 356 17.61 20.61 -25.16
C PHE A 356 17.38 19.90 -26.51
N GLU A 357 18.09 18.81 -26.73
CA GLU A 357 17.99 17.97 -27.93
C GLU A 357 16.75 17.09 -27.82
N ILE A 358 15.61 17.58 -28.33
CA ILE A 358 14.29 16.93 -28.27
C ILE A 358 13.98 16.24 -29.60
N LYS A 359 13.44 15.01 -29.57
CA LYS A 359 13.00 14.33 -30.81
C LYS A 359 11.89 15.11 -31.51
N ALA A 360 11.91 15.09 -32.84
CA ALA A 360 11.00 15.87 -33.69
C ALA A 360 9.51 15.68 -33.33
N GLN A 361 9.08 14.44 -33.08
CA GLN A 361 7.68 14.11 -32.76
C GLN A 361 7.15 14.77 -31.47
N TRP A 362 8.04 15.08 -30.52
CA TRP A 362 7.69 15.68 -29.24
C TRP A 362 7.87 17.19 -29.23
N ARG A 363 8.63 17.74 -30.18
CA ARG A 363 9.11 19.12 -30.17
C ARG A 363 7.99 20.16 -30.15
N SER A 364 6.80 19.85 -30.66
CA SER A 364 5.62 20.75 -30.70
C SER A 364 4.61 20.51 -29.57
N LYS A 365 4.78 19.48 -28.73
CA LYS A 365 3.83 19.15 -27.66
C LYS A 365 3.92 20.16 -26.51
N GLU A 366 2.80 20.55 -25.93
CA GLU A 366 2.81 21.48 -24.80
C GLU A 366 3.03 20.75 -23.47
N ASP A 367 3.35 21.51 -22.43
CA ASP A 367 3.44 21.01 -21.07
C ASP A 367 2.11 20.32 -20.69
N ARG A 368 2.18 19.18 -20.02
CA ARG A 368 1.05 18.32 -19.61
C ARG A 368 0.34 17.58 -20.74
N TYR A 369 0.91 17.54 -21.93
CA TYR A 369 0.46 16.61 -22.97
C TYR A 369 0.64 15.15 -22.52
N MET A 370 -0.30 14.27 -22.87
CA MET A 370 -0.32 12.85 -22.52
C MET A 370 -0.79 12.00 -23.70
#